data_AF-A0A932NVS7-F1
#
_entry.id   AF-A0A932NVS7-F1
#
_cell.length_a   1.000
_cell.length_b   1.000
_cell.length_c   1.000
_cell.angle_alpha   90.00
_cell.angle_beta   90.00
_cell.angle_gamma   90.00
#
_symmetry.space_group_name_H-M   'P 1'
#
loop_
_entity.id
_entity.type
_entity.pdbx_description
1 polymer ?
#
loop_
_entity_poly.entity_id
_entity_poly.type
_entity_poly.pdbx_seq_one_letter_code
_entity_poly.pdbx_strand_id
1 'polypeptide(L)' 'EQSQRLQGEGDATATAIYAAAYEQNPHFYIFLRTLEAYDDILTPETLLVLPGDSAMFRLLSNPPSGK' A
#
# COMPACT_ATOMS: atom_id res chain seq x y z
N GLU A 1 5.95 -25.20 -13.79
CA GLU A 1 7.15 -25.24 -12.92
C GLU A 1 7.96 -23.94 -12.92
N GLN A 2 8.56 -23.47 -14.03
CA GLN A 2 9.35 -22.23 -14.01
C GLN A 2 8.55 -20.97 -13.63
N SER A 3 7.31 -20.82 -14.13
CA SER A 3 6.45 -19.68 -13.78
C SER A 3 6.08 -19.65 -12.29
N GLN A 4 5.83 -20.81 -11.67
CA GLN A 4 5.53 -20.89 -10.24
C GLN A 4 6.75 -20.59 -9.36
N ARG A 5 7.97 -20.98 -9.80
CA ARG A 5 9.19 -20.56 -9.10
C ARG A 5 9.39 -19.05 -9.17
N LEU A 6 9.21 -18.46 -10.35
CA LEU A 6 9.38 -17.02 -10.53
C LEU A 6 8.36 -16.22 -9.70
N GLN A 7 7.12 -16.70 -9.63
CA GLN A 7 6.10 -16.14 -8.73
C GLN A 7 6.50 -16.26 -7.26
N GLY A 8 6.94 -17.46 -6.82
CA GLY A 8 7.36 -17.68 -5.43
C GLY A 8 8.58 -16.84 -5.02
N GLU A 9 9.54 -16.65 -5.92
CA GLU A 9 10.70 -15.76 -5.69
C GLU A 9 10.26 -14.27 -5.58
N GLY A 10 9.28 -13.87 -6.39
CA GLY A 10 8.65 -12.54 -6.32
C GLY A 10 7.91 -12.32 -5.00
N ASP A 11 7.06 -13.27 -4.60
CA ASP A 11 6.29 -13.21 -3.36
C ASP A 11 7.20 -13.17 -2.12
N ALA A 12 8.29 -13.95 -2.13
CA ALA A 12 9.29 -13.95 -1.07
C ALA A 12 10.00 -12.59 -0.95
N THR A 13 10.34 -11.98 -2.09
CA THR A 13 11.01 -10.67 -2.14
C THR A 13 10.08 -9.56 -1.67
N ALA A 14 8.82 -9.55 -2.13
CA ALA A 14 7.82 -8.59 -1.69
C ALA A 14 7.59 -8.70 -0.17
N THR A 15 7.45 -9.93 0.34
CA THR A 15 7.29 -10.18 1.78
C THR A 15 8.48 -9.66 2.59
N ALA A 16 9.71 -9.85 2.11
CA ALA A 16 10.91 -9.37 2.78
C ALA A 16 10.98 -7.82 2.82
N ILE A 17 10.62 -7.16 1.73
CA ILE A 17 10.55 -5.68 1.65
C ILE A 17 9.48 -5.15 2.62
N TYR A 18 8.31 -5.78 2.64
CA TYR A 18 7.24 -5.41 3.56
C TYR A 18 7.62 -5.60 5.02
N ALA A 19 8.29 -6.71 5.37
CA ALA A 19 8.79 -6.94 6.72
C ALA A 19 9.83 -5.89 7.14
N ALA A 20 10.79 -5.57 6.27
CA ALA A 20 11.80 -4.55 6.54
C ALA A 20 11.18 -3.15 6.72
N ALA A 21 10.16 -2.80 5.93
CA ALA A 21 9.44 -1.54 6.07
C ALA A 21 8.65 -1.47 7.38
N TYR A 22 8.03 -2.58 7.80
CA TYR A 22 7.33 -2.67 9.08
C TYR A 22 8.28 -2.52 10.28
N GLU A 23 9.46 -3.14 10.22
CA GLU A 23 10.49 -3.01 11.26
C GLU A 23 11.03 -1.58 11.40
N GLN A 24 11.13 -0.84 10.30
CA GLN A 24 11.59 0.55 10.31
C GLN A 24 10.50 1.53 10.73
N ASN A 25 9.27 1.37 10.21
CA ASN A 25 8.15 2.22 10.55
C ASN A 25 6.80 1.52 10.27
N PRO A 26 6.14 0.98 11.32
CA PRO A 26 4.84 0.32 11.18
C PRO A 26 3.75 1.21 10.57
N HIS A 27 3.78 2.52 10.84
CA HIS A 27 2.80 3.46 10.30
C HIS A 27 2.99 3.70 8.81
N PHE A 28 4.25 3.74 8.34
CA PHE A 28 4.56 3.87 6.92
C PHE A 28 4.15 2.62 6.14
N TYR A 29 4.37 1.43 6.69
CA TYR A 29 3.91 0.18 6.08
C TYR A 29 2.39 0.14 5.91
N ILE A 30 1.64 0.47 6.98
CA ILE A 30 0.17 0.51 6.93
C ILE A 30 -0.30 1.52 5.88
N PHE A 31 0.34 2.70 5.81
CA PHE A 31 0.05 3.70 4.80
C PHE A 31 0.25 3.17 3.37
N LEU A 32 1.40 2.55 3.09
CA LEU A 32 1.73 2.03 1.76
C LEU A 32 0.76 0.92 1.34
N ARG A 33 0.46 -0.04 2.21
CA ARG A 33 -0.51 -1.11 1.90
C ARG A 33 -1.92 -0.58 1.69
N THR A 34 -2.30 0.47 2.41
CA THR A 34 -3.59 1.12 2.24
C THR A 34 -3.67 1.81 0.88
N LEU A 35 -2.58 2.43 0.41
CA LEU A 35 -2.51 3.03 -0.93
C LEU A 35 -2.58 1.98 -2.05
N GLU A 36 -1.82 0.88 -1.94
CA GLU A 36 -1.88 -0.22 -2.94
C GLU A 36 -3.30 -0.75 -3.10
N ALA A 37 -3.99 -1.01 -1.98
CA ALA A 37 -5.38 -1.48 -1.99
C ALA A 37 -6.36 -0.47 -2.61
N TYR A 38 -6.03 0.83 -2.58
CA TYR A 38 -6.82 1.86 -3.22
C TYR A 38 -6.48 2.04 -4.70
N ASP A 39 -5.24 1.81 -5.11
CA ASP A 39 -4.83 1.86 -6.52
C ASP A 39 -5.60 0.81 -7.36
N ASP A 40 -5.80 -0.39 -6.80
CA ASP A 40 -6.55 -1.48 -7.44
C ASP A 40 -8.01 -1.13 -7.79
N ILE A 41 -8.60 -0.16 -7.09
CA ILE A 41 -10.02 0.23 -7.23
C ILE A 41 -10.23 1.59 -7.90
N LEU A 42 -9.18 2.39 -8.05
CA LEU A 42 -9.25 3.73 -8.62
C LEU A 42 -8.83 3.71 -10.10
N THR A 43 -9.81 3.80 -11.00
CA THR A 43 -9.56 4.05 -12.43
C THR A 43 -9.65 5.54 -12.75
N PRO A 44 -9.14 6.00 -13.92
CA PRO A 44 -9.27 7.41 -14.34
C PRO A 44 -10.71 7.93 -14.41
N GLU A 45 -11.68 7.04 -14.61
CA GLU A 45 -13.12 7.36 -14.67
C GLU A 45 -13.80 7.34 -13.29
N THR A 46 -13.06 6.98 -12.23
CA THR A 46 -13.62 6.82 -10.88
C THR A 46 -13.85 8.18 -10.24
N LEU A 47 -15.12 8.56 -10.08
CA LEU A 47 -15.50 9.69 -9.23
C LEU A 47 -15.59 9.23 -7.78
N LEU A 48 -14.62 9.67 -7.00
CA LEU A 48 -14.48 9.32 -5.59
C LEU A 48 -15.11 10.39 -4.68
N VAL A 49 -16.13 10.02 -3.90
CA VAL A 49 -16.75 10.88 -2.89
C VAL A 49 -16.38 10.37 -1.50
N LEU A 50 -15.59 11.16 -0.77
CA LEU A 50 -15.11 10.79 0.57
C LEU A 50 -15.74 11.66 1.66
N PRO A 51 -16.23 11.06 2.75
CA PRO A 51 -16.47 11.77 3.99
C PRO A 51 -15.18 12.41 4.52
N GLY A 52 -15.27 13.62 5.08
CA GLY A 52 -14.11 14.35 5.62
C GLY A 52 -13.46 13.67 6.84
N ASP A 53 -14.16 12.75 7.48
CA ASP A 53 -13.70 11.91 8.58
C ASP A 53 -13.28 10.49 8.12
N SER A 54 -13.26 10.22 6.81
CA SER A 54 -12.77 8.94 6.30
C SER A 54 -11.25 8.81 6.49
N ALA A 55 -10.80 7.58 6.73
CA ALA A 55 -9.38 7.27 6.85
C ALA A 55 -8.62 7.65 5.58
N MET A 56 -9.22 7.40 4.42
CA MET A 56 -8.68 7.73 3.10
C MET A 56 -8.54 9.24 2.88
N PHE A 57 -9.54 10.04 3.25
CA PHE A 57 -9.44 11.50 3.16
C PHE A 57 -8.31 12.05 4.03
N ARG A 58 -8.20 11.59 5.28
CA ARG A 58 -7.10 11.97 6.19
C ARG A 58 -5.74 11.59 5.62
N LEU A 59 -5.65 10.38 5.05
CA LEU A 59 -4.43 9.83 4.49
C LEU A 59 -3.95 10.62 3.27
N LEU A 60 -4.85 11.02 2.38
CA LEU A 60 -4.54 11.85 1.20
C LEU A 60 -4.25 13.31 1.58
N SER A 61 -4.91 13.84 2.62
CA SER A 61 -4.76 15.23 3.06
C SER A 61 -3.51 15.45 3.92
N ASN A 62 -3.07 14.42 4.65
CA ASN A 62 -1.89 14.48 5.51
C ASN A 62 -1.12 13.16 5.41
N PRO A 63 -0.39 12.92 4.30
CA PRO A 63 0.41 11.73 4.15
C PRO A 63 1.50 11.69 5.24
N PRO A 64 1.81 10.50 5.80
CA PRO A 64 2.89 10.36 6.76
C PRO A 64 4.20 10.81 6.12
N SER A 65 4.83 11.80 6.73
CA SER A 65 6.13 12.32 6.31
C SER A 65 7.20 11.42 6.88
N GLY A 66 8.02 10.81 6.02
CA GLY A 66 9.23 10.11 6.46
C GLY A 66 10.18 11.08 7.13
N LYS A 67 10.30 11.00 8.45
CA LYS A 67 11.44 11.48 9.22
C LYS A 67 12.05 10.30 9.95
#